data_AF-A0A437Q5Y2-F1
#
_entry.id   AF-A0A437Q5Y2-F1
#
_cell.length_a   1.000
_cell.length_b   1.000
_cell.length_c   1.000
_cell.angle_alpha   90.00
_cell.angle_beta   90.00
_cell.angle_gamma   90.00
#
_symmetry.space_group_name_H-M   'P 1'
#
loop_
_entity.id
_entity.type
_entity.pdbx_description
1 polymer ?
#
loop_
_entity_poly.entity_id
_entity_poly.type
_entity_poly.pdbx_seq_one_letter_code
_entity_poly.pdbx_strand_id
1 'polypeptide(L)'
;MRLGRVFSVIAVCFFVSACSWFGGDEKRLPDIPEQQLYDEAITALEQQEYETAVEKLQMLEARYPFGRYSEQAQLELIFAYHKNFEPEAARAAADRFIRLHPSHENIDYAYYLKGLTAFEQDQSMFQRFLPIDIDQRDPGAARSSFESFSTLINRYPDSSYAPDAQKRMLFLKNRLASYEVHVANYYMKRGAYIAAANRGRYVVENLKETPATPDALAVMYQAYELLGEQQLAQSARDVLLANYPNYPLKSYKVKNTSLLETATFGLFGSESEADDPPRPTTEDKQGLEKPENEAQKEQETKRPWYHKATFGIFE
;
A
#
# COMPACT_ATOMS: atom_id res chain seq x y z
N MET A 1 -39.28 25.34 -49.83
CA MET A 1 -39.61 24.76 -48.49
C MET A 1 -39.92 23.26 -48.48
N ARG A 2 -40.19 22.58 -49.61
CA ARG A 2 -40.48 21.13 -49.61
C ARG A 2 -39.23 20.23 -49.57
N LEU A 3 -38.12 20.63 -50.19
CA LEU A 3 -36.87 19.84 -50.21
C LEU A 3 -36.20 19.71 -48.84
N GLY A 4 -36.18 20.78 -48.03
CA GLY A 4 -35.60 20.75 -46.69
C GLY A 4 -36.35 19.83 -45.71
N ARG A 5 -37.68 19.67 -45.90
CA ARG A 5 -38.48 18.72 -45.11
C ARG A 5 -38.15 17.27 -45.47
N VAL A 6 -37.90 16.99 -46.75
CA VAL A 6 -37.50 15.64 -47.20
C VAL A 6 -36.11 15.29 -46.67
N PHE A 7 -35.15 16.23 -46.70
CA PHE A 7 -33.82 16.01 -46.12
C PHE A 7 -33.86 15.78 -44.61
N SER A 8 -34.71 16.50 -43.89
CA SER A 8 -34.88 16.33 -42.44
C SER A 8 -35.49 14.97 -42.08
N VAL A 9 -36.42 14.45 -42.89
CA VAL A 9 -37.01 13.12 -42.66
C VAL A 9 -36.00 12.01 -42.93
N ILE A 10 -35.20 12.13 -43.99
CA ILE A 10 -34.15 11.15 -44.33
C ILE A 10 -33.07 11.10 -43.24
N ALA A 11 -32.67 12.26 -42.71
CA ALA A 11 -31.69 12.33 -41.62
C ALA A 11 -32.21 11.63 -40.34
N VAL A 12 -33.48 11.86 -39.97
CA VAL A 12 -34.09 11.21 -38.80
C VAL A 12 -34.16 9.70 -38.98
N CYS A 13 -34.51 9.19 -40.17
CA CYS A 13 -34.52 7.76 -40.45
C CYS A 13 -33.12 7.12 -40.31
N PHE A 14 -32.06 7.82 -40.74
CA PHE A 14 -30.68 7.34 -40.56
C PHE A 14 -30.26 7.25 -39.09
N PHE A 15 -30.68 8.21 -38.25
CA PHE A 15 -30.36 8.18 -36.82
C PHE A 15 -31.09 7.07 -36.05
N VAL A 16 -32.31 6.68 -36.46
CA VAL A 16 -33.06 5.60 -35.77
C VAL A 16 -32.52 4.21 -36.14
N SER A 17 -31.97 4.02 -37.34
CA SER A 17 -31.36 2.75 -37.74
C SER A 17 -30.00 2.47 -37.09
N ALA A 18 -29.34 3.47 -36.50
CA ALA A 18 -28.06 3.29 -35.80
C ALA A 18 -28.20 2.46 -34.50
N CYS A 19 -29.39 2.40 -33.91
CA CYS A 19 -29.64 1.64 -32.67
C CYS A 19 -29.77 0.13 -32.88
N SER A 20 -30.02 -0.37 -34.10
CA SER A 20 -30.08 -1.83 -34.34
C SER A 20 -28.73 -2.45 -34.72
N TRP A 21 -27.74 -1.64 -35.11
CA TRP A 21 -26.39 -2.12 -35.39
C TRP A 21 -25.61 -2.43 -34.11
N PHE A 22 -25.94 -1.73 -33.01
CA PHE A 22 -25.33 -1.94 -31.69
C PHE A 22 -26.06 -2.99 -30.83
N GLY A 23 -27.06 -3.69 -31.38
CA GLY A 23 -27.66 -4.88 -30.78
C GLY A 23 -26.75 -6.07 -31.02
N GLY A 24 -25.63 -6.14 -30.31
CA GLY A 24 -24.74 -7.29 -30.35
C GLY A 24 -25.52 -8.54 -29.97
N ASP A 25 -25.34 -9.60 -30.75
CA ASP A 25 -25.80 -10.95 -30.41
C ASP A 25 -25.55 -11.17 -28.92
N GLU A 26 -26.62 -11.42 -28.18
CA GLU A 26 -26.56 -11.97 -26.84
C GLU A 26 -25.93 -13.36 -27.02
N LYS A 27 -24.60 -13.40 -27.10
CA LYS A 27 -23.83 -14.63 -27.17
C LYS A 27 -24.24 -15.39 -25.93
N ARG A 28 -25.16 -16.34 -26.09
CA ARG A 28 -25.41 -17.39 -25.12
C ARG A 28 -24.05 -17.98 -24.85
N LEU A 29 -23.45 -17.56 -23.74
CA LEU A 29 -22.15 -18.05 -23.37
C LEU A 29 -22.30 -19.56 -23.28
N PRO A 30 -21.40 -20.34 -23.92
CA PRO A 30 -21.53 -21.79 -23.96
C PRO A 30 -21.71 -22.33 -22.54
N ASP A 31 -22.60 -23.30 -22.36
CA ASP A 31 -22.86 -23.94 -21.07
C ASP A 31 -21.67 -24.84 -20.71
N ILE A 32 -20.62 -24.20 -20.17
CA ILE A 32 -19.38 -24.84 -19.76
C ILE A 32 -19.62 -25.43 -18.36
N PRO A 33 -19.36 -26.73 -18.15
CA PRO A 33 -19.45 -27.35 -16.84
C PRO A 33 -18.58 -26.63 -15.80
N GLU A 34 -19.04 -26.57 -14.54
CA GLU A 34 -18.32 -25.91 -13.45
C GLU A 34 -16.86 -26.35 -13.35
N GLN A 35 -16.62 -27.67 -13.32
CA GLN A 35 -15.27 -28.23 -13.21
C GLN A 35 -14.38 -27.81 -14.38
N GLN A 36 -14.90 -27.85 -15.61
CA GLN A 36 -14.13 -27.45 -16.78
C GLN A 36 -13.74 -25.96 -16.69
N LEU A 37 -14.67 -25.10 -16.24
CA LEU A 37 -14.40 -23.68 -16.09
C LEU A 37 -13.34 -23.40 -15.02
N TYR A 38 -13.37 -24.16 -13.93
CA TYR A 38 -12.35 -24.11 -12.88
C TYR A 38 -10.99 -24.58 -13.41
N ASP A 39 -10.91 -25.74 -14.05
CA ASP A 39 -9.66 -26.30 -14.58
C ASP A 39 -9.02 -25.35 -15.62
N GLU A 40 -9.84 -24.71 -16.48
CA GLU A 40 -9.39 -23.68 -17.42
C GLU A 40 -8.84 -22.45 -16.70
N ALA A 41 -9.48 -22.00 -15.62
CA ALA A 41 -8.99 -20.88 -14.81
C ALA A 41 -7.65 -21.19 -14.14
N ILE A 42 -7.50 -22.37 -13.54
CA ILE A 42 -6.25 -22.83 -12.92
C ILE A 42 -5.14 -22.91 -13.96
N THR A 43 -5.42 -23.49 -15.12
CA THR A 43 -4.45 -23.58 -16.21
C THR A 43 -3.96 -22.19 -16.63
N ALA A 44 -4.87 -21.21 -16.73
CA ALA A 44 -4.50 -19.82 -17.03
C ALA A 44 -3.63 -19.21 -15.92
N LEU A 45 -3.93 -19.46 -14.64
CA LEU A 45 -3.08 -19.02 -13.51
C LEU A 45 -1.67 -19.63 -13.58
N GLU A 46 -1.56 -20.92 -13.87
CA GLU A 46 -0.28 -21.63 -14.02
C GLU A 46 0.54 -21.08 -15.19
N GLN A 47 -0.13 -20.67 -16.27
CA GLN A 47 0.46 -20.04 -17.45
C GLN A 47 0.74 -18.54 -17.26
N GLN A 48 0.42 -17.98 -16.09
CA GLN A 48 0.53 -16.54 -15.78
C GLN A 48 -0.35 -15.64 -16.65
N GLU A 49 -1.40 -16.21 -17.25
CA GLU A 49 -2.43 -15.50 -17.99
C GLU A 49 -3.50 -14.98 -17.01
N TYR A 50 -3.11 -14.03 -16.15
CA TYR A 50 -3.95 -13.58 -15.04
C TYR A 50 -5.26 -12.93 -15.48
N GLU A 51 -5.25 -12.19 -16.60
CA GLU A 51 -6.47 -11.60 -17.17
C GLU A 51 -7.48 -12.69 -17.58
N THR A 52 -7.03 -13.71 -18.32
CA THR A 52 -7.85 -14.86 -18.69
C THR A 52 -8.37 -15.59 -17.45
N ALA A 53 -7.52 -15.79 -16.44
CA ALA A 53 -7.92 -16.43 -15.19
C ALA A 53 -9.02 -15.63 -14.47
N VAL A 54 -8.87 -14.30 -14.37
CA VAL A 54 -9.89 -13.41 -13.78
C VAL A 54 -11.23 -13.57 -14.51
N GLU A 55 -11.25 -13.53 -15.84
CA GLU A 55 -12.48 -13.70 -16.62
C GLU A 55 -13.18 -15.04 -16.34
N LYS A 56 -12.41 -16.13 -16.29
CA LYS A 56 -12.92 -17.48 -16.05
C LYS A 56 -13.44 -17.65 -14.63
N LEU A 57 -12.72 -17.14 -13.64
CA LEU A 57 -13.11 -17.19 -12.22
C LEU A 57 -14.36 -16.33 -11.94
N GLN A 58 -14.44 -15.13 -12.51
CA GLN A 58 -15.65 -14.29 -12.44
C GLN A 58 -16.85 -15.01 -13.07
N MET A 59 -16.64 -15.66 -14.23
CA MET A 59 -17.68 -16.44 -14.89
C MET A 59 -18.15 -17.62 -14.03
N LEU A 60 -17.23 -18.26 -13.31
CA LEU A 60 -17.55 -19.35 -12.37
C LEU A 60 -18.38 -18.82 -11.20
N GLU A 61 -17.96 -17.74 -10.55
CA GLU A 61 -18.71 -17.10 -9.46
C GLU A 61 -20.14 -16.70 -9.89
N ALA A 62 -20.29 -16.17 -11.10
CA ALA A 62 -21.57 -15.70 -11.61
C ALA A 62 -22.56 -16.84 -11.92
N ARG A 63 -22.06 -17.99 -12.42
CA ARG A 63 -22.90 -19.12 -12.84
C ARG A 63 -23.12 -20.15 -11.74
N TYR A 64 -22.09 -20.39 -10.94
CA TYR A 64 -22.05 -21.45 -9.94
C TYR A 64 -21.71 -20.88 -8.54
N PRO A 65 -22.50 -19.93 -8.01
CA PRO A 65 -22.19 -19.23 -6.75
C PRO A 65 -22.19 -20.15 -5.51
N PHE A 66 -22.80 -21.34 -5.61
CA PHE A 66 -22.82 -22.38 -4.57
C PHE A 66 -22.24 -23.70 -5.09
N GLY A 67 -21.47 -23.64 -6.18
CA GLY A 67 -20.82 -24.80 -6.78
C GLY A 67 -19.74 -25.40 -5.88
N ARG A 68 -19.30 -26.61 -6.19
CA ARG A 68 -18.25 -27.32 -5.43
C ARG A 68 -16.95 -26.53 -5.35
N TYR A 69 -16.61 -25.78 -6.39
CA TYR A 69 -15.38 -25.01 -6.51
C TYR A 69 -15.58 -23.52 -6.18
N SER A 70 -16.79 -23.10 -5.79
CA SER A 70 -17.14 -21.69 -5.61
C SER A 70 -16.27 -20.95 -4.60
N GLU A 71 -16.06 -21.50 -3.41
CA GLU A 71 -15.25 -20.86 -2.36
C GLU A 71 -13.76 -20.79 -2.76
N GLN A 72 -13.25 -21.87 -3.35
CA GLN A 72 -11.87 -21.94 -3.82
C GLN A 72 -11.61 -20.98 -4.99
N ALA A 73 -12.55 -20.88 -5.93
CA ALA A 73 -12.48 -19.92 -7.05
C ALA A 73 -12.50 -18.47 -6.56
N GLN A 74 -13.26 -18.15 -5.50
CA GLN A 74 -13.22 -16.81 -4.88
C GLN A 74 -11.83 -16.49 -4.31
N LEU A 75 -11.17 -17.45 -3.65
CA LEU A 75 -9.80 -17.27 -3.15
C LEU A 75 -8.79 -17.04 -4.29
N GLU A 76 -8.88 -17.86 -5.33
CA GLU A 76 -8.03 -17.75 -6.51
C GLU A 76 -8.25 -16.45 -7.27
N LEU A 77 -9.47 -15.94 -7.28
CA LEU A 77 -9.78 -14.66 -7.90
C LEU A 77 -9.07 -13.50 -7.19
N ILE A 78 -8.95 -13.54 -5.86
CA ILE A 78 -8.14 -12.56 -5.11
C ILE A 78 -6.68 -12.60 -5.58
N PHE A 79 -6.11 -13.81 -5.70
CA PHE A 79 -4.74 -13.99 -6.16
C PHE A 79 -4.57 -13.53 -7.62
N ALA A 80 -5.52 -13.87 -8.49
CA ALA A 80 -5.52 -13.47 -9.89
C ALA A 80 -5.51 -11.95 -10.03
N TYR A 81 -6.40 -11.23 -9.34
CA TYR A 81 -6.40 -9.76 -9.32
C TYR A 81 -5.10 -9.18 -8.78
N HIS A 82 -4.57 -9.74 -7.70
CA HIS A 82 -3.29 -9.31 -7.13
C HIS A 82 -2.17 -9.42 -8.18
N LYS A 83 -2.07 -10.55 -8.88
CA LYS A 83 -1.05 -10.77 -9.92
C LYS A 83 -1.32 -10.00 -11.20
N ASN A 84 -2.57 -9.66 -11.50
CA ASN A 84 -2.93 -8.80 -12.63
C ASN A 84 -2.72 -7.30 -12.35
N PHE A 85 -2.12 -6.93 -11.22
CA PHE A 85 -1.92 -5.53 -10.78
C PHE A 85 -3.25 -4.76 -10.64
N GLU A 86 -4.31 -5.42 -10.16
CA GLU A 86 -5.61 -4.84 -9.88
C GLU A 86 -5.89 -4.77 -8.36
N PRO A 87 -5.23 -3.86 -7.62
CA PRO A 87 -5.22 -3.91 -6.17
C PRO A 87 -6.59 -3.66 -5.52
N GLU A 88 -7.39 -2.76 -6.10
CA GLU A 88 -8.72 -2.47 -5.58
C GLU A 88 -9.68 -3.65 -5.78
N ALA A 89 -9.60 -4.34 -6.92
CA ALA A 89 -10.40 -5.53 -7.19
C ALA A 89 -10.02 -6.69 -6.26
N ALA A 90 -8.72 -6.93 -6.06
CA ALA A 90 -8.22 -7.93 -5.12
C ALA A 90 -8.69 -7.66 -3.68
N ARG A 91 -8.58 -6.41 -3.21
CA ARG A 91 -9.03 -6.00 -1.87
C ARG A 91 -10.53 -6.19 -1.70
N ALA A 92 -11.33 -5.79 -2.68
CA ALA A 92 -12.78 -5.95 -2.66
C ALA A 92 -13.19 -7.44 -2.66
N ALA A 93 -12.51 -8.27 -3.46
CA ALA A 93 -12.73 -9.72 -3.49
C ALA A 93 -12.36 -10.36 -2.14
N ALA A 94 -11.24 -9.95 -1.54
CA ALA A 94 -10.82 -10.44 -0.22
C ALA A 94 -11.81 -10.05 0.89
N ASP A 95 -12.27 -8.80 0.90
CA ASP A 95 -13.29 -8.33 1.86
C ASP A 95 -14.61 -9.09 1.72
N ARG A 96 -15.00 -9.41 0.47
CA ARG A 96 -16.17 -10.25 0.21
C ARG A 96 -15.95 -11.66 0.75
N PHE A 97 -14.83 -12.30 0.42
CA PHE A 97 -14.52 -13.66 0.87
C PHE A 97 -14.51 -13.77 2.40
N ILE A 98 -13.78 -12.88 3.09
CA ILE A 98 -13.69 -12.85 4.55
C ILE A 98 -15.07 -12.71 5.21
N ARG A 99 -15.95 -11.92 4.62
CA ARG A 99 -17.31 -11.69 5.13
C ARG A 99 -18.25 -12.87 4.87
N LEU A 100 -18.14 -13.51 3.71
CA LEU A 100 -19.02 -14.62 3.32
C LEU A 100 -18.58 -15.95 3.93
N HIS A 101 -17.28 -16.19 4.08
CA HIS A 101 -16.70 -17.47 4.49
C HIS A 101 -15.77 -17.32 5.72
N PRO A 102 -16.26 -16.80 6.87
CA PRO A 102 -15.44 -16.51 8.05
C PRO A 102 -14.79 -17.75 8.71
N SER A 103 -15.32 -18.95 8.43
CA SER A 103 -14.86 -20.23 8.96
C SER A 103 -14.08 -21.08 7.96
N HIS A 104 -13.74 -20.51 6.79
CA HIS A 104 -12.97 -21.23 5.78
C HIS A 104 -11.56 -21.54 6.27
N GLU A 105 -11.02 -22.70 5.91
CA GLU A 105 -9.71 -23.18 6.35
C GLU A 105 -8.59 -22.20 5.97
N ASN A 106 -8.61 -21.71 4.72
CA ASN A 106 -7.62 -20.77 4.17
C ASN A 106 -8.02 -19.29 4.32
N ILE A 107 -8.80 -18.92 5.33
CA ILE A 107 -9.21 -17.51 5.52
C ILE A 107 -8.01 -16.60 5.85
N ASP A 108 -7.01 -17.14 6.54
CA ASP A 108 -5.75 -16.47 6.83
C ASP A 108 -5.02 -16.03 5.55
N TYR A 109 -5.05 -16.85 4.50
CA TYR A 109 -4.54 -16.50 3.18
C TYR A 109 -5.27 -15.29 2.56
N ALA A 110 -6.59 -15.19 2.70
CA ALA A 110 -7.35 -14.04 2.22
C ALA A 110 -6.96 -12.74 2.95
N TYR A 111 -6.79 -12.79 4.28
CA TYR A 111 -6.27 -11.66 5.05
C TYR A 111 -4.85 -11.28 4.62
N TYR A 112 -4.00 -12.27 4.38
CA TYR A 112 -2.63 -12.06 3.90
C TYR A 112 -2.60 -11.39 2.52
N LEU A 113 -3.34 -11.91 1.53
CA LEU A 113 -3.42 -11.32 0.19
C LEU A 113 -3.98 -9.90 0.20
N LYS A 114 -4.96 -9.62 1.05
CA LYS A 114 -5.48 -8.25 1.25
C LYS A 114 -4.37 -7.29 1.69
N GLY A 115 -3.57 -7.69 2.68
CA GLY A 115 -2.44 -6.90 3.17
C GLY A 115 -1.31 -6.76 2.16
N LEU A 116 -0.97 -7.86 1.48
CA LEU A 116 0.10 -7.93 0.48
C LEU A 116 -0.22 -7.05 -0.73
N THR A 117 -1.46 -7.09 -1.20
CA THR A 117 -1.87 -6.29 -2.35
C THR A 117 -1.76 -4.79 -2.06
N ALA A 118 -2.15 -4.36 -0.85
CA ALA A 118 -1.97 -2.99 -0.40
C ALA A 118 -0.49 -2.60 -0.23
N PHE A 119 0.35 -3.55 0.19
CA PHE A 119 1.80 -3.37 0.35
C PHE A 119 2.50 -3.12 -0.99
N GLU A 120 2.11 -3.86 -2.03
CA GLU A 120 2.69 -3.77 -3.36
C GLU A 120 2.15 -2.58 -4.17
N GLN A 121 0.90 -2.17 -3.95
CA GLN A 121 0.33 -0.95 -4.54
C GLN A 121 1.17 0.30 -4.22
N ASP A 122 1.73 0.37 -3.01
CA ASP A 122 2.63 1.44 -2.59
C ASP A 122 4.02 1.34 -3.23
N GLN A 123 4.44 0.12 -3.58
CA GLN A 123 5.71 -0.18 -4.22
C GLN A 123 5.61 -0.20 -5.75
N SER A 124 5.28 0.97 -6.32
CA SER A 124 5.16 1.10 -7.77
C SER A 124 6.45 0.67 -8.50
N MET A 125 6.29 -0.11 -9.57
CA MET A 125 7.32 -0.69 -10.45
C MET A 125 8.49 0.26 -10.81
N PHE A 126 8.24 1.57 -10.88
CA PHE A 126 9.25 2.59 -11.22
C PHE A 126 10.25 2.91 -10.09
N GLN A 127 9.97 2.50 -8.85
CA GLN A 127 10.85 2.73 -7.69
C GLN A 127 12.18 1.95 -7.76
N ARG A 128 12.23 0.86 -8.53
CA ARG A 128 13.49 0.11 -8.71
C ARG A 128 14.50 0.86 -9.60
N PHE A 129 14.03 1.85 -10.36
CA PHE A 129 14.83 2.57 -11.36
C PHE A 129 14.99 4.06 -11.06
N LEU A 130 14.17 4.64 -10.17
CA LEU A 130 14.21 6.04 -9.79
C LEU A 130 14.34 6.19 -8.27
N PRO A 131 15.27 7.01 -7.75
CA PRO A 131 15.38 7.33 -6.33
C PRO A 131 14.27 8.30 -5.90
N ILE A 132 13.03 7.80 -5.84
CA ILE A 132 11.87 8.56 -5.36
C ILE A 132 11.69 8.24 -3.88
N ASP A 133 11.65 9.28 -3.04
CA ASP A 133 11.47 9.14 -1.61
C ASP A 133 9.99 8.83 -1.28
N ILE A 134 9.72 7.55 -0.95
CA ILE A 134 8.37 7.04 -0.67
C ILE A 134 7.76 7.64 0.60
N ASP A 135 8.61 8.11 1.51
CA ASP A 135 8.22 8.67 2.81
C ASP A 135 7.52 10.03 2.68
N GLN A 136 7.39 10.58 1.47
CA GLN A 136 6.71 11.84 1.19
C GLN A 136 5.34 11.65 0.53
N ARG A 137 5.02 10.44 0.05
CA ARG A 137 3.76 10.10 -0.62
C ARG A 137 2.68 9.71 0.40
N ASP A 138 1.41 9.89 0.04
CA ASP A 138 0.27 9.47 0.86
C ASP A 138 0.45 8.02 1.37
N PRO A 139 0.49 7.80 2.71
CA PRO A 139 0.69 6.49 3.31
C PRO A 139 -0.61 5.66 3.39
N GLY A 140 -1.70 6.05 2.72
CA GLY A 140 -2.99 5.35 2.79
C GLY A 140 -2.89 3.84 2.53
N ALA A 141 -2.20 3.43 1.46
CA ALA A 141 -1.99 2.02 1.14
C ALA A 141 -1.15 1.30 2.21
N ALA A 142 -0.06 1.93 2.69
CA ALA A 142 0.79 1.40 3.75
C ALA A 142 0.03 1.21 5.08
N ARG A 143 -0.80 2.18 5.47
CA ARG A 143 -1.65 2.07 6.66
C ARG A 143 -2.63 0.91 6.53
N SER A 144 -3.31 0.81 5.39
CA SER A 144 -4.27 -0.26 5.17
C SER A 144 -3.62 -1.66 5.09
N SER A 145 -2.41 -1.74 4.55
CA SER A 145 -1.59 -2.95 4.57
C SER A 145 -1.25 -3.36 6.01
N PHE A 146 -0.78 -2.40 6.82
CA PHE A 146 -0.45 -2.65 8.22
C PHE A 146 -1.66 -3.14 9.02
N GLU A 147 -2.83 -2.53 8.82
CA GLU A 147 -4.08 -2.95 9.47
C GLU A 147 -4.50 -4.37 9.07
N SER A 148 -4.33 -4.73 7.79
CA SER A 148 -4.69 -6.06 7.28
C SER A 148 -3.75 -7.14 7.85
N PHE A 149 -2.44 -6.90 7.84
CA PHE A 149 -1.47 -7.79 8.47
C PHE A 149 -1.62 -7.87 9.99
N SER A 150 -1.94 -6.76 10.66
CA SER A 150 -2.22 -6.76 12.09
C SER A 150 -3.44 -7.63 12.41
N THR A 151 -4.49 -7.55 11.58
CA THR A 151 -5.67 -8.40 11.73
C THR A 151 -5.33 -9.88 11.54
N LEU A 152 -4.52 -10.21 10.53
CA LEU A 152 -4.02 -11.57 10.31
C LEU A 152 -3.30 -12.11 11.55
N ILE A 153 -2.31 -11.40 12.07
CA ILE A 153 -1.49 -11.86 13.21
C ILE A 153 -2.33 -11.96 14.48
N ASN A 154 -3.24 -11.02 14.72
CA ASN A 154 -4.07 -11.01 15.92
C ASN A 154 -5.12 -12.13 15.92
N ARG A 155 -5.63 -12.53 14.74
CA ARG A 155 -6.67 -13.56 14.62
C ARG A 155 -6.11 -14.95 14.34
N TYR A 156 -5.02 -15.04 13.58
CA TYR A 156 -4.41 -16.27 13.09
C TYR A 156 -2.88 -16.24 13.34
N PRO A 157 -2.43 -16.19 14.61
CA PRO A 157 -1.01 -16.10 14.93
C PRO A 157 -0.20 -17.32 14.44
N ASP A 158 -0.83 -18.49 14.35
CA ASP A 158 -0.20 -19.75 13.90
C ASP A 158 -0.25 -19.94 12.38
N SER A 159 -0.76 -18.95 11.62
CA SER A 159 -0.81 -19.00 10.17
C SER A 159 0.60 -19.13 9.57
N SER A 160 0.72 -19.91 8.50
CA SER A 160 1.97 -20.02 7.73
C SER A 160 2.46 -18.67 7.17
N TYR A 161 1.56 -17.70 7.01
CA TYR A 161 1.85 -16.36 6.49
C TYR A 161 2.22 -15.35 7.59
N ALA A 162 2.00 -15.68 8.86
CA ALA A 162 2.23 -14.74 9.97
C ALA A 162 3.69 -14.24 10.06
N PRO A 163 4.74 -15.08 9.88
CA PRO A 163 6.12 -14.59 9.94
C PRO A 163 6.47 -13.55 8.87
N ASP A 164 5.95 -13.73 7.64
CA ASP A 164 6.16 -12.76 6.57
C ASP A 164 5.40 -11.45 6.83
N ALA A 165 4.14 -11.56 7.27
CA ALA A 165 3.31 -10.42 7.65
C ALA A 165 3.98 -9.58 8.77
N GLN A 166 4.59 -10.22 9.76
CA GLN A 166 5.34 -9.54 10.84
C GLN A 166 6.52 -8.73 10.29
N LYS A 167 7.32 -9.31 9.39
CA LYS A 167 8.43 -8.60 8.76
C LYS A 167 7.95 -7.39 7.97
N ARG A 168 6.88 -7.54 7.19
CA ARG A 168 6.26 -6.43 6.44
C ARG A 168 5.69 -5.36 7.36
N MET A 169 5.06 -5.74 8.47
CA MET A 169 4.56 -4.79 9.46
C MET A 169 5.69 -3.97 10.10
N LEU A 170 6.84 -4.58 10.39
CA LEU A 170 8.00 -3.83 10.89
C LEU A 170 8.45 -2.77 9.88
N PHE A 171 8.58 -3.16 8.61
CA PHE A 171 8.90 -2.22 7.53
C PHE A 171 7.87 -1.09 7.43
N LEU A 172 6.58 -1.43 7.42
CA LEU A 172 5.48 -0.47 7.32
C LEU A 172 5.47 0.49 8.52
N LYS A 173 5.70 -0.01 9.73
CA LYS A 173 5.80 0.80 10.96
C LYS A 173 6.91 1.84 10.84
N ASN A 174 8.09 1.41 10.36
CA ASN A 174 9.23 2.31 10.14
C ASN A 174 8.90 3.39 9.09
N ARG A 175 8.34 2.99 7.93
CA ARG A 175 7.92 3.91 6.87
C ARG A 175 6.88 4.93 7.35
N LEU A 176 5.87 4.47 8.09
CA LEU A 176 4.84 5.34 8.67
C LEU A 176 5.44 6.35 9.66
N ALA A 177 6.41 5.94 10.47
CA ALA A 177 7.08 6.83 11.42
C ALA A 177 7.92 7.89 10.68
N SER A 178 8.70 7.47 9.67
CA SER A 178 9.46 8.39 8.82
C SER A 178 8.57 9.42 8.12
N TYR A 179 7.42 8.99 7.60
CA TYR A 179 6.43 9.89 7.00
C TYR A 179 5.93 10.96 7.99
N GLU A 180 5.57 10.56 9.22
CA GLU A 180 5.08 11.50 10.22
C GLU A 180 6.16 12.52 10.64
N VAL A 181 7.42 12.10 10.77
CA VAL A 181 8.56 13.01 11.00
C VAL A 181 8.77 13.95 9.81
N HIS A 182 8.67 13.46 8.58
CA HIS A 182 8.75 14.29 7.38
C HIS A 182 7.67 15.39 7.37
N VAL A 183 6.42 15.03 7.71
CA VAL A 183 5.32 15.99 7.84
C VAL A 183 5.56 16.96 9.00
N ALA A 184 6.11 16.49 10.13
CA ALA A 184 6.45 17.33 11.26
C ALA A 184 7.48 18.42 10.88
N ASN A 185 8.53 18.02 10.15
CA ASN A 185 9.56 18.91 9.62
C ASN A 185 8.99 19.96 8.66
N TYR A 186 8.05 19.57 7.82
CA TYR A 186 7.33 20.49 6.95
C TYR A 186 6.55 21.55 7.74
N TYR A 187 5.89 21.16 8.83
CA TYR A 187 5.22 22.11 9.72
C TYR A 187 6.20 23.01 10.49
N MET A 188 7.36 22.50 10.92
CA MET A 188 8.43 23.30 11.52
C MET A 188 8.87 24.43 10.57
N LYS A 189 9.15 24.10 9.29
CA LYS A 189 9.54 25.08 8.26
C LYS A 189 8.49 26.18 8.01
N ARG A 190 7.22 25.92 8.37
CA ARG A 190 6.10 26.85 8.19
C ARG A 190 5.69 27.60 9.46
N GLY A 191 6.40 27.40 10.56
CA GLY A 191 6.04 28.01 11.85
C GLY A 191 4.82 27.38 12.52
N ALA A 192 4.34 26.24 12.04
CA ALA A 192 3.19 25.52 12.61
C ALA A 192 3.63 24.57 13.73
N TYR A 193 4.23 25.10 14.79
CA TYR A 193 4.92 24.31 15.82
C TYR A 193 4.00 23.36 16.60
N ILE A 194 2.74 23.75 16.87
CA ILE A 194 1.74 22.86 17.49
C ILE A 194 1.50 21.63 16.62
N ALA A 195 1.38 21.81 15.30
CA ALA A 195 1.18 20.71 14.37
C ALA A 195 2.41 19.80 14.30
N ALA A 196 3.62 20.38 14.26
CA ALA A 196 4.86 19.62 14.31
C ALA A 196 5.00 18.78 15.58
N ALA A 197 4.75 19.36 16.76
CA ALA A 197 4.78 18.65 18.03
C ALA A 197 3.77 17.50 18.07
N ASN A 198 2.55 17.71 17.57
CA ASN A 198 1.53 16.67 17.50
C ASN A 198 1.92 15.49 16.60
N ARG A 199 2.62 15.76 15.49
CA ARG A 199 3.14 14.71 14.59
C ARG A 199 4.23 13.88 15.26
N GLY A 200 5.19 14.54 15.93
CA GLY A 200 6.21 13.84 16.72
C GLY A 200 5.59 13.02 17.86
N ARG A 201 4.62 13.59 18.57
CA ARG A 201 3.89 12.89 19.64
C ARG A 201 3.21 11.63 19.12
N TYR A 202 2.57 11.69 17.94
CA TYR A 202 1.92 10.53 17.34
C TYR A 202 2.92 9.37 17.11
N VAL A 203 4.14 9.67 16.64
CA VAL A 203 5.20 8.67 16.47
C VAL A 203 5.57 8.02 17.80
N VAL A 204 5.80 8.83 18.84
CA VAL A 204 6.21 8.34 20.17
C VAL A 204 5.10 7.52 20.85
N GLU A 205 3.84 7.88 20.63
CA GLU A 205 2.70 7.18 21.23
C GLU A 205 2.34 5.90 20.49
N ASN A 206 2.35 5.91 19.15
CA ASN A 206 1.77 4.87 18.31
C ASN A 206 2.79 4.05 17.50
N LEU A 207 3.98 4.59 17.23
CA LEU A 207 5.01 4.01 16.34
C LEU A 207 6.36 3.90 17.06
N LYS A 208 6.33 3.40 18.31
CA LYS A 208 7.50 3.18 19.16
C LYS A 208 8.54 2.25 18.52
N GLU A 209 9.80 2.33 18.96
CA GLU A 209 10.88 1.42 18.52
C GLU A 209 11.14 1.48 17.01
N THR A 210 10.85 2.61 16.38
CA THR A 210 11.18 2.86 14.98
C THR A 210 12.45 3.73 14.90
N PRO A 211 13.26 3.60 13.84
CA PRO A 211 14.45 4.45 13.65
C PRO A 211 14.14 5.96 13.66
N ALA A 212 12.91 6.36 13.29
CA ALA A 212 12.45 7.75 13.28
C ALA A 212 11.99 8.27 14.66
N THR A 213 11.91 7.42 15.69
CA THR A 213 11.53 7.83 17.06
C THR A 213 12.43 8.93 17.65
N PRO A 214 13.77 8.86 17.59
CA PRO A 214 14.61 9.95 18.08
C PRO A 214 14.40 11.26 17.33
N ASP A 215 14.18 11.22 16.02
CA ASP A 215 13.89 12.42 15.22
C ASP A 215 12.55 13.03 15.60
N ALA A 216 11.52 12.21 15.87
CA ALA A 216 10.24 12.67 16.37
C ALA A 216 10.36 13.40 17.72
N LEU A 217 11.15 12.86 18.66
CA LEU A 217 11.43 13.49 19.95
C LEU A 217 12.22 14.81 19.77
N ALA A 218 13.17 14.86 18.84
CA ALA A 218 13.91 16.07 18.53
C ALA A 218 12.99 17.17 17.96
N VAL A 219 12.06 16.82 17.06
CA VAL A 219 11.05 17.76 16.55
C VAL A 219 10.14 18.24 17.68
N MET A 220 9.69 17.35 18.58
CA MET A 220 8.89 17.75 19.74
C MET A 220 9.64 18.75 20.62
N TYR A 221 10.90 18.45 20.98
CA TYR A 221 11.74 19.36 21.75
C TYR A 221 11.84 20.74 21.09
N GLN A 222 12.22 20.79 19.81
CA GLN A 222 12.38 22.03 19.06
C GLN A 222 11.06 22.81 18.92
N ALA A 223 9.95 22.12 18.69
CA ALA A 223 8.64 22.75 18.59
C ALA A 223 8.19 23.35 19.93
N TYR A 224 8.39 22.64 21.05
CA TYR A 224 8.03 23.14 22.38
C TYR A 224 8.91 24.32 22.82
N GLU A 225 10.21 24.32 22.49
CA GLU A 225 11.09 25.46 22.70
C GLU A 225 10.55 26.73 22.03
N LEU A 226 10.15 26.62 20.75
CA LEU A 226 9.62 27.74 19.96
C LEU A 226 8.24 28.21 20.44
N LEU A 227 7.47 27.33 21.09
CA LEU A 227 6.20 27.66 21.72
C LEU A 227 6.36 28.28 23.12
N GLY A 228 7.56 28.25 23.70
CA GLY A 228 7.80 28.68 25.07
C GLY A 228 7.40 27.65 26.14
N GLU A 229 7.08 26.42 25.73
CA GLU A 229 6.63 25.32 26.61
C GLU A 229 7.82 24.56 27.21
N GLN A 230 8.59 25.25 28.05
CA GLN A 230 9.88 24.79 28.58
C GLN A 230 9.80 23.43 29.30
N GLN A 231 8.72 23.17 30.04
CA GLN A 231 8.55 21.90 30.75
C GLN A 231 8.39 20.72 29.78
N LEU A 232 7.63 20.90 28.70
CA LEU A 232 7.41 19.88 27.68
C LEU A 232 8.66 19.68 26.83
N ALA A 233 9.37 20.77 26.51
CA ALA A 233 10.64 20.72 25.81
C ALA A 233 11.65 19.87 26.60
N GLN A 234 11.89 20.19 27.88
CA GLN A 234 12.82 19.44 28.72
C GLN A 234 12.41 17.98 28.85
N SER A 235 11.12 17.70 29.03
CA SER A 235 10.63 16.31 29.09
C SER A 235 10.94 15.52 27.82
N ALA A 236 10.72 16.10 26.63
CA ALA A 236 11.03 15.46 25.35
C ALA A 236 12.55 15.26 25.18
N ARG A 237 13.35 16.25 25.58
CA ARG A 237 14.83 16.19 25.55
C ARG A 237 15.38 15.12 26.49
N ASP A 238 14.88 15.03 27.71
CA ASP A 238 15.33 14.06 28.70
C ASP A 238 15.03 12.64 28.25
N VAL A 239 13.83 12.40 27.69
CA VAL A 239 13.48 11.10 27.09
C VAL A 239 14.38 10.78 25.90
N LEU A 240 14.66 11.76 25.03
CA LEU A 240 15.57 11.58 23.89
C LEU A 240 16.97 11.19 24.34
N LEU A 241 17.58 11.95 25.25
CA LEU A 241 18.97 11.72 25.68
C LEU A 241 19.12 10.50 26.59
N ALA A 242 18.07 10.12 27.33
CA ALA A 242 18.08 8.89 28.12
C ALA A 242 18.10 7.63 27.24
N ASN A 243 17.40 7.64 26.11
CA ASN A 243 17.31 6.48 25.21
C ASN A 243 18.33 6.53 24.06
N TYR A 244 18.74 7.73 23.65
CA TYR A 244 19.67 7.98 22.53
C TYR A 244 20.76 8.99 22.92
N PRO A 245 21.70 8.63 23.81
CA PRO A 245 22.71 9.57 24.34
C PRO A 245 23.61 10.22 23.28
N ASN A 246 23.83 9.53 22.17
CA ASN A 246 24.70 9.99 21.08
C ASN A 246 23.93 10.76 19.98
N TYR A 247 22.64 11.04 20.17
CA TYR A 247 21.84 11.75 19.17
C TYR A 247 22.33 13.21 19.02
N PRO A 248 22.64 13.69 17.80
CA PRO A 248 23.17 15.03 17.57
C PRO A 248 22.04 16.07 17.66
N LEU A 249 21.64 16.43 18.89
CA LEU A 249 20.59 17.41 19.12
C LEU A 249 21.04 18.82 18.70
N LYS A 250 20.48 19.31 17.59
CA LYS A 250 20.69 20.67 17.10
C LYS A 250 19.59 21.62 17.57
N SER A 251 19.96 22.88 17.83
CA SER A 251 18.99 23.96 18.04
C SER A 251 18.34 24.35 16.71
N TYR A 252 17.01 24.33 16.64
CA TYR A 252 16.32 24.83 15.45
C TYR A 252 16.38 26.36 15.38
N LYS A 253 16.91 26.91 14.29
CA LYS A 253 16.91 28.35 14.03
C LYS A 253 15.82 28.68 13.00
N VAL A 254 14.88 29.54 13.37
CA VAL A 254 13.83 29.99 12.47
C VAL A 254 14.45 30.82 11.34
N LYS A 255 14.16 30.46 10.09
CA LYS A 255 14.65 31.21 8.92
C LYS A 255 13.93 32.56 8.84
N ASN A 256 14.65 33.65 9.07
CA ASN A 256 14.17 35.00 8.80
C ASN A 256 14.58 35.40 7.38
N THR A 257 13.76 35.08 6.38
CA THR A 257 14.00 35.54 5.00
C THR A 257 13.78 37.04 4.89
N SER A 258 14.78 37.77 4.41
CA SER A 258 14.60 39.21 4.12
C SER A 258 13.67 39.42 2.90
N LEU A 259 13.03 40.59 2.80
CA LEU A 259 12.20 40.94 1.63
C LEU A 259 13.00 40.87 0.32
N LEU A 260 14.29 41.22 0.38
CA LEU A 260 15.19 41.20 -0.76
C LEU A 260 15.53 39.76 -1.20
N GLU A 261 15.68 38.83 -0.26
CA GLU A 261 15.84 37.40 -0.55
C GLU A 261 14.58 36.81 -1.20
N THR A 262 13.40 37.17 -0.70
CA THR A 262 12.12 36.72 -1.28
C THR A 262 11.91 37.30 -2.68
N ALA A 263 12.20 38.58 -2.88
CA ALA A 263 12.05 39.26 -4.16
C ALA A 263 13.04 38.77 -5.23
N THR A 264 14.20 38.28 -4.81
CA THR A 264 15.24 37.77 -5.70
C THR A 264 15.23 36.24 -5.81
N PHE A 265 14.21 35.56 -5.24
CA PHE A 265 14.16 34.10 -5.17
C PHE A 265 15.46 33.47 -4.63
N GLY A 266 16.11 34.13 -3.69
CA GLY A 266 17.38 33.70 -3.11
C GLY A 266 18.63 33.98 -3.95
N LEU A 267 18.54 34.74 -5.06
CA LEU A 267 19.70 35.08 -5.90
C LEU A 267 20.65 36.08 -5.23
N PHE A 268 20.12 36.94 -4.35
CA PHE A 268 20.90 37.93 -3.61
C PHE A 268 20.50 37.88 -2.13
N GLY A 269 21.13 37.02 -1.35
CA GLY A 269 20.95 36.94 0.10
C GLY A 269 22.17 36.28 0.73
N SER A 270 22.58 36.72 1.92
CA SER A 270 23.57 35.98 2.70
C SER A 270 23.05 34.56 2.93
N GLU A 271 23.84 33.54 2.62
CA GLU A 271 23.52 32.15 2.92
C GLU A 271 23.16 32.05 4.42
N SER A 272 21.86 32.07 4.71
CA SER A 272 21.36 31.67 6.01
C SER A 272 21.67 30.19 6.10
N GLU A 273 22.71 29.83 6.84
CA GLU A 273 22.97 28.50 7.39
C GLU A 273 21.77 28.08 8.26
N ALA A 274 20.64 27.81 7.62
CA ALA A 274 19.49 27.22 8.26
C ALA A 274 19.78 25.71 8.27
N ASP A 275 20.07 25.17 9.45
CA ASP A 275 20.04 23.73 9.65
C ASP A 275 18.67 23.22 9.18
N ASP A 276 18.67 22.31 8.20
CA ASP A 276 17.45 21.59 7.87
C ASP A 276 16.91 20.93 9.15
N PRO A 277 15.57 20.93 9.34
CA PRO A 277 14.98 20.22 10.46
C PRO A 277 15.41 18.74 10.40
N PRO A 278 15.50 18.04 11.55
CA PRO A 278 16.13 16.73 11.65
C PRO A 278 15.59 15.80 10.58
N ARG A 279 16.42 15.47 9.59
CA ARG A 279 16.09 14.50 8.55
C ARG A 279 16.14 13.12 9.20
N PRO A 280 15.26 12.18 8.81
CA PRO A 280 15.42 10.78 9.19
C PRO A 280 16.86 10.36 8.95
N THR A 281 17.52 9.78 9.94
CA THR A 281 18.90 9.27 9.79
C THR A 281 18.94 8.27 8.63
N THR A 282 19.37 8.74 7.45
CA THR A 282 19.48 7.91 6.24
C THR A 282 20.67 6.95 6.28
N GLU A 283 21.56 7.08 7.27
CA GLU A 283 22.78 6.28 7.36
C GLU A 283 22.51 4.79 7.61
N ASP A 284 21.38 4.43 8.24
CA ASP A 284 20.99 3.04 8.47
C ASP A 284 20.08 2.45 7.37
N LYS A 285 19.95 3.11 6.20
CA LYS A 285 19.24 2.49 5.05
C LYS A 285 19.96 1.26 4.49
N GLN A 286 21.21 0.99 4.90
CA GLN A 286 21.93 -0.24 4.57
C GLN A 286 21.35 -1.50 5.23
N GLY A 287 20.55 -1.36 6.30
CA GLY A 287 19.84 -2.47 6.96
C GLY A 287 18.42 -2.72 6.43
N LEU A 288 17.93 -1.89 5.50
CA LEU A 288 16.63 -2.05 4.84
C LEU A 288 16.73 -2.98 3.62
N GLU A 289 17.45 -4.10 3.77
CA GLU A 289 17.36 -5.15 2.75
C GLU A 289 15.93 -5.69 2.72
N LYS A 290 15.33 -5.62 1.53
CA LYS A 290 13.99 -6.15 1.26
C LYS A 290 13.92 -7.60 1.74
N PRO A 291 12.84 -8.04 2.42
CA PRO A 291 12.69 -9.43 2.84
C PRO A 291 12.54 -10.42 1.65
N GLU A 292 12.67 -9.98 0.39
CA GLU A 292 12.48 -10.80 -0.80
C GLU A 292 13.64 -11.76 -1.12
N ASN A 293 14.87 -11.53 -0.64
CA ASN A 293 16.02 -12.30 -1.15
C ASN A 293 16.44 -13.54 -0.34
N GLU A 294 16.05 -13.66 0.92
CA GLU A 294 16.48 -14.79 1.77
C GLU A 294 15.45 -15.92 1.80
N ALA A 295 14.16 -15.58 1.90
CA ALA A 295 13.07 -16.56 1.93
C ALA A 295 12.94 -17.32 0.59
N GLN A 296 13.18 -16.65 -0.54
CA GLN A 296 13.16 -17.28 -1.87
C GLN A 296 14.37 -18.20 -2.09
N LYS A 297 15.57 -17.82 -1.62
CA LYS A 297 16.79 -18.64 -1.78
C LYS A 297 16.81 -19.89 -0.91
N GLU A 298 16.26 -19.84 0.31
CA GLU A 298 16.24 -21.00 1.21
C GLU A 298 15.10 -21.98 0.90
N GLN A 299 13.97 -21.51 0.35
CA GLN A 299 12.84 -22.40 0.00
C GLN A 299 12.93 -23.01 -1.41
N GLU A 300 13.64 -22.39 -2.36
CA GLU A 300 13.80 -22.94 -3.72
C GLU A 300 14.76 -24.13 -3.80
N THR A 301 15.64 -24.34 -2.82
CA THR A 301 16.73 -25.31 -2.95
C THR A 301 16.42 -26.72 -2.42
N LYS A 302 15.23 -26.97 -1.86
CA LYS A 302 14.89 -28.28 -1.24
C LYS A 302 13.46 -28.78 -1.46
N ARG A 303 12.87 -28.60 -2.65
CA ARG A 303 11.59 -29.28 -2.98
C ARG A 303 11.69 -29.97 -4.35
N PRO A 304 11.48 -31.29 -4.43
CA PRO A 304 11.47 -32.00 -5.71
C PRO A 304 10.26 -31.56 -6.55
N TRP A 305 10.45 -31.54 -7.87
CA TRP A 305 9.57 -30.89 -8.85
C TRP A 305 8.09 -31.35 -8.82
N TYR A 306 7.82 -32.57 -8.35
CA TYR A 306 6.46 -33.12 -8.31
C TYR A 306 5.58 -32.50 -7.20
N HIS A 307 6.17 -31.82 -6.21
CA HIS A 307 5.42 -31.16 -5.13
C HIS A 307 4.70 -29.87 -5.59
N LYS A 308 5.06 -29.35 -6.77
CA LYS A 308 4.37 -28.20 -7.39
C LYS A 308 3.12 -28.60 -8.19
N ALA A 309 2.96 -29.89 -8.53
CA ALA A 309 1.86 -30.36 -9.37
C ALA A 309 0.62 -30.85 -8.59
N THR A 310 0.73 -31.04 -7.27
CA THR A 310 -0.33 -31.70 -6.48
C THR A 310 -0.77 -30.93 -5.24
N PHE A 311 -0.31 -29.69 -5.05
CA PHE A 311 -0.68 -28.80 -3.93
C PHE A 311 -0.80 -29.50 -2.55
N GLY A 312 0.02 -30.52 -2.27
CA GLY A 312 0.08 -31.16 -0.94
C GLY A 312 -1.10 -32.08 -0.56
N ILE A 313 -1.81 -32.68 -1.51
CA ILE A 313 -2.97 -33.55 -1.19
C ILE A 313 -2.58 -34.94 -0.65
N PHE A 314 -1.32 -35.37 -0.78
CA PHE A 314 -0.80 -36.59 -0.15
C PHE A 314 0.65 -36.35 0.32
N GLU A 315 0.95 -36.76 1.56
CA GLU A 315 2.30 -36.69 2.19
C GLU A 315 3.34 -37.55 1.48
#